data_AF-R7J2E2-F1
#
_entry.id   AF-R7J2E2-F1
#
_cell.length_a   1.000
_cell.length_b   1.000
_cell.length_c   1.000
_cell.angle_alpha   90.00
_cell.angle_beta   90.00
_cell.angle_gamma   90.00
#
_symmetry.space_group_name_H-M   'P 1'
#
loop_
_entity.id
_entity.type
_entity.pdbx_description
1 polymer ?
#
loop_
_entity_poly.entity_id
_entity_poly.type
_entity_poly.pdbx_seq_one_letter_code
_entity_poly.pdbx_strand_id
1 'polypeptide(L)'
;MKSLLGIVRRSDVIFRDNGRFDLTARVVRLLDISPGDVVDVLSDGCEYYLYVSCHVEGASYSRFEAQVFPSKPNGGGLHFRGSSSRLCRAILSVCNAVGKAALPCGEVIIDQQGRRLLPIIIHLNLAAK
;
A
#
# COMPACT_ATOMS: atom_id res chain seq x y z
N MET A 1 -2.99 4.99 32.94
CA MET A 1 -2.34 3.91 32.15
C MET A 1 -1.17 4.50 31.38
N LYS A 2 0.02 3.88 31.42
CA LYS A 2 1.17 4.25 30.58
C LYS A 2 1.28 3.24 29.44
N SER A 3 1.51 3.73 28.22
CA SER A 3 1.78 2.88 27.06
C SER A 3 3.08 2.11 27.29
N LEU A 4 3.05 0.80 27.07
CA LEU A 4 4.24 -0.06 27.13
C LEU A 4 5.19 0.16 25.93
N LEU A 5 4.72 0.81 24.86
CA LEU A 5 5.46 0.87 23.60
C LEU A 5 6.03 2.24 23.26
N GLY A 6 5.79 3.28 24.08
CA GLY A 6 6.34 4.63 23.88
C GLY A 6 5.85 5.32 22.58
N ILE A 7 6.30 4.81 21.42
CA ILE A 7 5.96 5.24 20.07
C ILE A 7 5.38 4.04 19.31
N VAL A 8 4.11 4.14 18.91
CA VAL A 8 3.47 3.15 18.04
C VAL A 8 3.89 3.46 16.60
N ARG A 9 4.50 2.51 15.89
CA ARG A 9 4.90 2.69 14.48
C ARG A 9 3.67 3.12 13.66
N ARG A 10 3.78 4.22 12.94
CA ARG A 10 2.70 4.73 12.07
C ARG A 10 2.47 3.75 10.92
N SER A 11 1.22 3.48 10.58
CA SER A 11 0.88 2.66 9.42
C SER A 11 1.36 3.33 8.13
N ASP A 12 1.98 2.55 7.25
CA ASP A 12 2.52 3.00 5.98
C ASP A 12 1.46 2.98 4.87
N VAL A 13 0.54 2.01 4.95
CA VAL A 13 -0.60 1.85 4.04
C VAL A 13 -1.87 1.59 4.83
N ILE A 14 -3.00 2.06 4.30
CA ILE A 14 -4.31 1.85 4.91
C ILE A 14 -5.30 1.42 3.84
N PHE A 15 -5.95 0.27 4.02
CA PHE A 15 -7.04 -0.22 3.18
C PHE A 15 -8.38 -0.10 3.92
N ARG A 16 -9.47 0.18 3.20
CA ARG A 16 -10.81 0.42 3.77
C ARG A 16 -11.88 -0.37 3.03
N ASP A 17 -12.93 -0.74 3.75
CA ASP A 17 -14.09 -1.47 3.23
C ASP A 17 -14.79 -0.77 2.06
N ASN A 18 -14.77 0.56 2.03
CA ASN A 18 -15.32 1.38 0.94
C ASN A 18 -14.44 1.43 -0.32
N GLY A 19 -13.39 0.62 -0.39
CA GLY A 19 -12.49 0.53 -1.54
C GLY A 19 -11.43 1.61 -1.62
N ARG A 20 -11.36 2.55 -0.67
CA ARG A 20 -10.29 3.55 -0.62
C ARG A 20 -9.06 3.00 0.09
N PHE A 21 -7.89 3.36 -0.43
CA PHE A 21 -6.64 3.13 0.26
C PHE A 21 -5.76 4.38 0.27
N ASP A 22 -4.99 4.54 1.35
CA ASP A 22 -4.10 5.68 1.59
C ASP A 22 -2.66 5.19 1.70
N LEU A 23 -1.74 5.89 1.04
CA LEU A 23 -0.30 5.63 1.07
C LEU A 23 0.41 6.78 1.79
N THR A 24 1.37 6.44 2.65
CA THR A 24 2.20 7.47 3.28
C THR A 24 3.22 8.07 2.33
N ALA A 25 3.72 9.27 2.67
CA ALA A 25 4.84 9.88 1.97
C ALA A 25 6.13 9.03 2.01
N ARG A 26 6.27 8.10 2.96
CA ARG A 26 7.39 7.13 2.95
C ARG A 26 7.19 6.15 1.79
N VAL A 27 6.03 5.53 1.70
CA VAL A 27 5.68 4.58 0.64
C VAL A 27 5.83 5.20 -0.75
N VAL A 28 5.28 6.41 -0.92
CA VAL A 28 5.34 7.15 -2.20
C VAL A 28 6.79 7.35 -2.65
N ARG A 29 7.69 7.75 -1.75
CA ARG A 29 9.11 7.93 -2.07
C ARG A 29 9.85 6.63 -2.33
N LEU A 30 9.58 5.60 -1.51
CA LEU A 30 10.23 4.29 -1.63
C LEU A 30 9.92 3.62 -2.98
N LEU A 31 8.65 3.67 -3.39
CA LEU A 31 8.16 3.09 -4.63
C LEU A 31 8.24 4.03 -5.84
N ASP A 32 8.77 5.24 -5.67
CA ASP A 32 8.87 6.27 -6.72
C ASP A 32 7.53 6.57 -7.42
N ILE A 33 6.47 6.68 -6.61
CA ILE A 33 5.10 6.86 -7.08
C ILE A 33 4.90 8.30 -7.55
N SER A 34 4.47 8.44 -8.80
CA SER A 34 4.03 9.69 -9.40
C SER A 34 2.50 9.79 -9.46
N PRO A 35 1.93 11.01 -9.49
CA PRO A 35 0.49 11.18 -9.67
C PRO A 35 0.01 10.51 -10.97
N GLY A 36 -0.99 9.65 -10.86
CA GLY A 36 -1.55 8.89 -11.99
C GLY A 36 -0.98 7.47 -12.15
N ASP A 37 0.07 7.12 -11.39
CA ASP A 37 0.57 5.74 -11.35
C ASP A 37 -0.50 4.78 -10.81
N VAL A 38 -0.42 3.53 -11.24
CA VAL A 38 -1.26 2.42 -10.76
C VAL A 38 -0.45 1.57 -9.81
N VAL A 39 -1.01 1.29 -8.64
CA VAL A 39 -0.39 0.37 -7.67
C VAL A 39 -1.18 -0.93 -7.59
N ASP A 40 -0.47 -2.01 -7.29
CA ASP A 40 -1.09 -3.30 -6.99
C ASP A 40 -0.35 -4.00 -5.85
N VAL A 41 -0.92 -5.09 -5.35
CA VAL A 41 -0.27 -5.95 -4.36
C VAL A 41 -0.01 -7.33 -4.97
N LEU A 42 1.27 -7.66 -5.07
CA LEU A 42 1.75 -8.99 -5.43
C LEU A 42 1.78 -9.89 -4.19
N SER A 43 1.57 -11.19 -4.36
CA SER A 43 1.93 -12.18 -3.35
C SER A 43 2.75 -13.31 -3.99
N ASP A 44 3.75 -13.79 -3.26
CA ASP A 44 4.53 -15.00 -3.60
C ASP A 44 4.05 -16.24 -2.84
N GLY A 45 2.96 -16.10 -2.07
CA GLY A 45 2.39 -17.13 -1.18
C GLY A 45 2.88 -17.05 0.27
N CYS A 46 3.99 -16.33 0.53
CA CYS A 46 4.54 -16.11 1.86
C CYS A 46 4.30 -14.67 2.33
N GLU A 47 4.58 -13.72 1.46
CA GLU A 47 4.48 -12.29 1.73
C GLU A 47 3.59 -11.58 0.69
N TYR A 48 3.29 -10.33 1.00
CA TYR A 48 2.52 -9.44 0.14
C TYR A 48 3.34 -8.18 -0.09
N TYR A 49 3.45 -7.73 -1.33
CA TYR A 49 4.30 -6.62 -1.71
C TYR A 49 3.50 -5.56 -2.45
N LEU A 50 3.50 -4.33 -1.94
CA LEU A 50 3.00 -3.19 -2.69
C LEU A 50 4.04 -2.81 -3.75
N TYR A 51 3.59 -2.56 -4.97
CA TYR A 51 4.45 -2.12 -6.06
C TYR A 51 3.69 -1.24 -7.05
N VAL A 52 4.43 -0.54 -7.92
CA VAL A 52 3.85 0.19 -9.05
C VAL A 52 3.67 -0.79 -10.21
N SER A 53 2.43 -1.07 -10.59
CA SER A 53 2.11 -1.99 -11.68
C SER A 53 2.17 -1.31 -13.05
N CYS A 54 1.92 -0.01 -13.10
CA CYS A 54 2.02 0.80 -14.31
C CYS A 54 2.33 2.26 -13.95
N HIS A 55 3.38 2.82 -14.54
CA HIS A 55 3.67 4.25 -14.43
C HIS A 55 2.77 5.05 -15.38
N VAL A 56 2.49 6.31 -14.99
CA VAL A 56 1.58 7.23 -15.69
C VAL A 56 1.84 7.36 -17.19
N GLU A 57 3.11 7.28 -17.61
CA GLU A 57 3.53 7.34 -19.02
C GLU A 57 2.92 6.19 -19.85
N GLY A 58 2.79 5.01 -19.25
CA GLY A 58 2.11 3.86 -19.84
C GLY A 58 0.58 3.88 -19.64
N ALA A 59 0.07 4.74 -18.76
CA ALA A 59 -1.35 4.82 -18.39
C ALA A 59 -2.14 5.93 -19.13
N SER A 60 -1.49 6.58 -20.11
CA SER A 60 -1.85 7.86 -20.76
C SER A 60 -3.30 8.07 -21.26
N TYR A 61 -4.17 7.06 -21.26
CA TYR A 61 -5.51 7.17 -21.88
C TYR A 61 -6.68 6.60 -21.07
N SER A 62 -6.50 6.12 -19.83
CA SER A 62 -7.60 5.51 -19.08
C SER A 62 -7.54 5.73 -17.56
N ARG A 63 -8.72 5.72 -16.91
CA ARG A 63 -8.88 5.68 -15.45
C ARG A 63 -8.75 4.24 -14.98
N PHE A 64 -7.50 3.78 -14.82
CA PHE A 64 -7.25 2.45 -14.28
C PHE A 64 -7.72 2.35 -12.81
N GLU A 65 -8.27 1.20 -12.43
CA GLU A 65 -8.49 0.87 -11.03
C GLU A 65 -7.16 0.99 -10.26
N ALA A 66 -7.20 1.43 -9.00
CA ALA A 66 -6.02 1.62 -8.15
C ALA A 66 -5.01 2.68 -8.62
N GLN A 67 -5.40 3.59 -9.52
CA GLN A 67 -4.65 4.83 -9.74
C GLN A 67 -4.54 5.64 -8.45
N VAL A 68 -3.36 6.24 -8.23
CA VAL A 68 -3.07 7.02 -7.03
C VAL A 68 -2.77 8.48 -7.34
N PHE A 69 -3.29 9.36 -6.51
CA PHE A 69 -3.09 10.82 -6.59
C PHE A 69 -2.82 11.41 -5.21
N PRO A 70 -2.19 12.60 -5.13
CA PRO A 70 -2.08 13.33 -3.87
C PRO A 70 -3.45 13.48 -3.18
N SER A 71 -3.51 13.08 -1.91
CA SER A 71 -4.75 13.10 -1.12
C SER A 71 -5.22 14.52 -0.77
N LYS A 72 -4.36 15.53 -0.93
CA LYS A 72 -4.65 16.95 -0.70
C LYS A 72 -4.28 17.75 -1.96
N PRO A 73 -5.23 18.46 -2.58
CA PRO A 73 -4.97 19.23 -3.82
C PRO A 73 -3.95 20.36 -3.63
N ASN A 74 -3.98 21.04 -2.48
CA ASN A 74 -3.25 22.30 -2.23
C ASN A 74 -2.22 22.19 -1.09
N GLY A 75 -1.75 20.98 -0.76
CA GLY A 75 -0.88 20.76 0.40
C GLY A 75 0.39 20.00 0.05
N GLY A 76 1.56 20.50 0.48
CA GLY A 76 2.89 19.92 0.25
C GLY A 76 3.18 18.56 0.92
N GLY A 77 2.14 17.78 1.25
CA GLY A 77 2.29 16.44 1.79
C GLY A 77 2.20 15.38 0.70
N LEU A 78 3.24 14.57 0.54
CA LEU A 78 3.31 13.45 -0.42
C LEU A 78 2.48 12.22 0.00
N HIS A 79 1.32 12.41 0.63
CA HIS A 79 0.41 11.31 0.95
C HIS A 79 -0.54 11.09 -0.21
N PHE A 80 -0.53 9.89 -0.76
CA PHE A 80 -1.31 9.55 -1.95
C PHE A 80 -2.51 8.71 -1.57
N ARG A 81 -3.54 8.73 -2.41
CA ARG A 81 -4.76 7.95 -2.27
C ARG A 81 -5.12 7.34 -3.60
N GLY A 82 -5.55 6.08 -3.55
CA GLY A 82 -6.20 5.42 -4.67
C GLY A 82 -7.50 4.75 -4.24
N SER A 83 -8.17 4.16 -5.22
CA SER A 83 -9.43 3.44 -5.01
C SER A 83 -9.43 2.13 -5.80
N SER A 84 -9.64 1.03 -5.10
CA SER A 84 -9.90 -0.29 -5.65
C SER A 84 -10.69 -1.10 -4.63
N SER A 85 -11.93 -1.45 -4.98
CA SER A 85 -12.77 -2.29 -4.12
C SER A 85 -12.21 -3.71 -4.04
N ARG A 86 -11.65 -4.21 -5.14
CA ARG A 86 -11.08 -5.56 -5.21
C ARG A 86 -9.83 -5.68 -4.35
N LEU A 87 -8.89 -4.76 -4.50
CA LEU A 87 -7.65 -4.73 -3.72
C LEU A 87 -7.93 -4.58 -2.22
N CYS A 88 -8.80 -3.64 -1.84
CA CYS A 88 -9.12 -3.43 -0.43
C CYS A 88 -9.79 -4.65 0.20
N ARG A 89 -10.77 -5.27 -0.48
CA ARG A 89 -11.41 -6.49 0.03
C ARG A 89 -10.43 -7.65 0.18
N ALA A 90 -9.52 -7.82 -0.79
CA ALA A 90 -8.51 -8.86 -0.72
C ALA A 90 -7.61 -8.68 0.51
N ILE A 91 -7.06 -7.48 0.72
CA ILE A 91 -6.19 -7.21 1.87
C ILE A 91 -6.95 -7.29 3.20
N LEU A 92 -8.18 -6.79 3.26
CA LEU A 92 -9.03 -6.91 4.45
C LEU A 92 -9.30 -8.38 4.80
N SER A 93 -9.59 -9.22 3.80
CA SER A 93 -9.78 -10.66 3.98
C SER A 93 -8.50 -11.32 4.52
N VAL A 94 -7.34 -11.02 3.94
CA VAL A 94 -6.04 -11.55 4.39
C VAL A 94 -5.72 -11.13 5.82
N CYS A 95 -6.11 -9.91 6.21
CA CYS A 95 -5.89 -9.39 7.55
C CYS A 95 -6.97 -9.79 8.56
N ASN A 96 -8.01 -10.53 8.14
CA ASN A 96 -9.23 -10.79 8.93
C ASN A 96 -9.82 -9.50 9.54
N ALA A 97 -9.87 -8.43 8.75
CA ALA A 97 -10.33 -7.11 9.16
C ALA A 97 -11.66 -6.74 8.47
N VAL A 98 -12.60 -6.14 9.20
CA VAL A 98 -13.94 -5.83 8.68
C VAL A 98 -14.02 -4.44 8.06
N GLY A 99 -13.48 -3.40 8.70
CA GLY A 99 -13.63 -2.01 8.23
C GLY A 99 -12.34 -1.36 7.70
N LYS A 100 -11.19 -1.75 8.25
CA LYS A 100 -9.90 -1.10 7.97
C LYS A 100 -8.72 -2.00 8.32
N ALA A 101 -7.75 -2.08 7.42
CA ALA A 101 -6.42 -2.63 7.71
C ALA A 101 -5.39 -1.49 7.62
N ALA A 102 -4.69 -1.21 8.72
CA ALA A 102 -3.62 -0.21 8.78
C ALA A 102 -2.30 -0.93 8.99
N LEU A 103 -1.47 -1.01 7.95
CA LEU A 103 -0.36 -1.95 7.89
C LEU A 103 0.96 -1.17 7.77
N PRO A 104 2.00 -1.57 8.53
CA PRO A 104 3.35 -1.07 8.28
C PRO A 104 3.96 -1.79 7.08
N CYS A 105 4.97 -1.16 6.49
CA CYS A 105 5.74 -1.73 5.39
C CYS A 105 7.18 -2.03 5.81
N GLY A 106 7.85 -2.93 5.09
CA GLY A 106 9.26 -3.24 5.30
C GLY A 106 10.21 -2.25 4.63
N GLU A 107 11.34 -2.79 4.16
CA GLU A 107 12.30 -2.11 3.30
C GLU A 107 12.09 -2.54 1.84
N VAL A 108 12.50 -1.70 0.88
CA VAL A 108 12.33 -1.99 -0.54
C VAL A 108 13.22 -3.14 -0.98
N ILE A 109 12.65 -4.05 -1.76
CA ILE A 109 13.32 -5.13 -2.46
C ILE A 109 13.21 -4.86 -3.96
N ILE A 110 14.25 -5.19 -4.73
CA ILE A 110 14.22 -5.12 -6.18
C ILE A 110 14.06 -6.53 -6.73
N ASP A 111 13.06 -6.76 -7.57
CA ASP A 111 12.85 -8.07 -8.19
C ASP A 111 13.73 -8.26 -9.45
N GLN A 112 13.65 -9.45 -10.04
CA GLN A 112 14.42 -9.80 -11.25
C GLN A 112 14.08 -8.94 -12.48
N GLN A 113 12.93 -8.25 -12.46
CA GLN A 113 12.47 -7.35 -13.53
C GLN A 113 12.84 -5.89 -13.23
N GLY A 114 13.56 -5.62 -12.13
CA GLY A 114 13.93 -4.27 -11.70
C GLY A 114 12.81 -3.50 -11.00
N ARG A 115 11.70 -4.16 -10.64
CA ARG A 115 10.56 -3.51 -9.97
C ARG A 115 10.86 -3.35 -8.49
N ARG A 116 10.47 -2.19 -7.94
CA ARG A 116 10.51 -1.93 -6.50
C ARG A 116 9.31 -2.59 -5.83
N LEU A 117 9.58 -3.53 -4.95
CA LEU A 117 8.60 -4.24 -4.14
C LEU A 117 8.74 -3.78 -2.70
N LEU A 118 7.63 -3.38 -2.09
CA LEU A 118 7.61 -2.96 -0.69
C LEU A 118 6.76 -3.95 0.13
N PRO A 119 7.39 -4.80 0.96
CA PRO A 119 6.68 -5.79 1.77
C PRO A 119 5.65 -5.11 2.67
N ILE A 120 4.44 -5.63 2.68
CA ILE A 120 3.36 -5.25 3.59
C ILE A 120 3.40 -6.24 4.75
N ILE A 121 3.66 -5.72 5.95
CA ILE A 121 3.75 -6.54 7.15
C ILE A 121 2.32 -6.82 7.64
N ILE A 122 1.77 -7.91 7.13
CA ILE A 122 0.53 -8.51 7.62
C ILE A 122 0.85 -9.49 8.74
N HIS A 123 -0.10 -9.71 9.66
CA HIS A 123 0.04 -10.57 10.84
C HIS A 123 0.19 -12.08 10.53
N LEU A 124 0.79 -12.47 9.41
CA LEU A 124 1.14 -13.85 9.10
C LEU A 124 2.51 -14.21 9.69
N ASN A 125 2.63 -14.13 11.03
CA ASN A 125 3.60 -14.96 11.74
C ASN A 125 3.00 -16.35 11.91
N LEU A 126 2.87 -17.13 10.84
CA LEU A 126 2.62 -18.56 10.96
C LEU A 126 3.93 -19.26 11.31
N ALA A 127 4.37 -19.09 12.55
CA ALA A 127 5.11 -20.16 13.19
C ALA A 127 4.11 -21.33 13.30
N ALA A 128 4.35 -22.40 12.55
CA ALA A 128 3.64 -23.65 12.76
C ALA A 128 3.79 -24.04 14.24
N LYS A 129 2.67 -24.29 14.92
CA LYS A 129 2.66 -24.97 16.21
C LYS A 129 2.85 -26.46 16.00
#